data_AF-A0A927SD63-F1
#
_entry.id   AF-A0A927SD63-F1
#
_cell.length_a   1.000
_cell.length_b   1.000
_cell.length_c   1.000
_cell.angle_alpha   90.00
_cell.angle_beta   90.00
_cell.angle_gamma   90.00
#
_symmetry.space_group_name_H-M   'P 1'
#
loop_
_entity.id
_entity.type
_entity.pdbx_description
1 polymer ?
#
loop_
_entity_poly.entity_id
_entity_poly.type
_entity_poly.pdbx_seq_one_letter_code
_entity_poly.pdbx_strand_id
1 'polypeptide(L)'
;MKRTKTFTQTPIIMLLGGAAAGLFLLLKPGATLAAVIRIAGWALILDGAIKAVQRYLKGKRQMEDFYLPCAEIIGGFVFMAVARFLIKLIPLAVGLVLIALGVYKGKTALELKKRSNAGQWMIMLALSIASAVIGLYVLLHPNGFTQTVIRILGGYLLVECAEDLYAYWLSK
;
A
#
# COMPACT_ATOMS: atom_id res chain seq x y z
N MET A 1 39.03 7.71 -17.79
CA MET A 1 37.76 8.07 -17.11
C MET A 1 36.63 8.15 -18.15
N LYS A 2 35.88 7.07 -18.38
CA LYS A 2 34.67 7.07 -19.21
C LYS A 2 33.48 7.06 -18.26
N ARG A 3 32.96 8.25 -17.91
CA ARG A 3 31.74 8.41 -17.11
C ARG A 3 30.55 7.87 -17.90
N THR A 4 30.01 6.79 -17.37
CA THR A 4 28.69 6.19 -17.57
C THR A 4 27.60 7.17 -18.05
N LYS A 5 27.27 7.10 -19.36
CA LYS A 5 26.06 7.69 -19.95
C LYS A 5 24.76 6.96 -19.56
N THR A 6 24.87 5.89 -18.77
CA THR A 6 23.74 5.07 -18.29
C THR A 6 22.89 5.71 -17.19
N PHE A 7 23.30 6.85 -16.63
CA PHE A 7 22.61 7.48 -15.49
C PHE A 7 21.52 8.51 -15.89
N THR A 8 21.40 8.87 -17.17
CA THR A 8 20.47 9.93 -17.62
C THR A 8 19.16 9.40 -18.21
N GLN A 9 19.09 8.11 -18.59
CA GLN A 9 17.89 7.52 -19.20
C GLN A 9 17.00 6.73 -18.22
N THR A 10 17.55 6.29 -17.08
CA THR A 10 16.81 5.62 -16.01
C THR A 10 15.66 6.44 -15.39
N PRO A 11 15.76 7.78 -15.18
CA PRO A 11 14.70 8.49 -14.46
C PRO A 11 13.41 8.65 -15.29
N ILE A 12 13.53 8.91 -16.60
CA ILE A 12 12.36 9.14 -17.48
C ILE A 12 11.56 7.84 -17.71
N ILE A 13 12.26 6.71 -17.83
CA ILE A 13 11.64 5.39 -18.00
C ILE A 13 10.93 4.97 -16.70
N MET A 14 11.53 5.26 -15.53
CA MET A 14 10.87 5.06 -14.22
C MET A 14 9.66 5.98 -14.04
N LEU A 15 9.73 7.24 -14.46
CA LEU A 15 8.63 8.21 -14.39
C LEU A 15 7.44 7.82 -15.29
N LEU A 16 7.72 7.47 -16.56
CA LEU A 16 6.69 6.98 -17.49
C LEU A 16 6.07 5.65 -17.01
N GLY A 17 6.89 4.75 -16.46
CA GLY A 17 6.42 3.52 -15.85
C GLY A 17 5.55 3.76 -14.62
N GLY A 18 5.93 4.70 -13.75
CA GLY A 18 5.18 5.11 -12.56
C GLY A 18 3.83 5.74 -12.91
N ALA A 19 3.80 6.65 -13.90
CA ALA A 19 2.58 7.29 -14.37
C ALA A 19 1.60 6.28 -15.01
N ALA A 20 2.10 5.37 -15.85
CA ALA A 20 1.28 4.31 -16.44
C ALA A 20 0.74 3.34 -15.37
N ALA A 21 1.56 2.96 -14.39
CA ALA A 21 1.15 2.13 -13.27
C ALA A 21 0.09 2.85 -12.39
N GLY A 22 0.27 4.14 -12.11
CA GLY A 22 -0.68 4.98 -11.37
C GLY A 22 -2.04 5.09 -12.07
N LEU A 23 -2.04 5.28 -13.39
CA LEU A 23 -3.26 5.33 -14.19
C LEU A 23 -3.99 3.97 -14.22
N PHE A 24 -3.23 2.87 -14.27
CA PHE A 24 -3.77 1.51 -14.18
C PHE A 24 -4.30 1.17 -12.78
N LEU A 25 -3.74 1.77 -11.71
CA LEU A 25 -4.25 1.68 -10.33
C LEU A 25 -5.62 2.34 -10.15
N LEU A 26 -5.87 3.45 -10.87
CA LEU A 26 -7.12 4.21 -10.77
C LEU A 26 -8.34 3.50 -11.40
N LEU A 27 -8.15 2.84 -12.54
CA LEU A 27 -9.24 2.27 -13.35
C LEU A 27 -9.88 1.00 -12.75
N LYS A 28 -9.11 0.12 -12.09
CA LYS A 28 -9.62 -1.09 -11.43
C LYS A 28 -8.86 -1.44 -10.14
N PRO A 29 -9.09 -0.74 -9.02
CA PRO A 29 -8.28 -0.89 -7.81
C PRO A 29 -8.24 -2.33 -7.25
N GLY A 30 -9.33 -3.10 -7.41
CA GLY A 30 -9.36 -4.52 -7.02
C GLY A 30 -8.49 -5.43 -7.90
N ALA A 31 -8.45 -5.18 -9.21
CA ALA A 31 -7.57 -5.91 -10.12
C ALA A 31 -6.12 -5.44 -9.96
N THR A 32 -5.90 -4.16 -9.67
CA THR A 32 -4.55 -3.61 -9.58
C THR A 32 -3.83 -4.04 -8.33
N LEU A 33 -4.50 -4.14 -7.19
CA LEU A 33 -3.88 -4.69 -5.97
C LEU A 33 -3.44 -6.15 -6.18
N ALA A 34 -4.31 -6.96 -6.79
CA ALA A 34 -4.00 -8.34 -7.12
C ALA A 34 -2.87 -8.42 -8.16
N ALA A 35 -2.84 -7.52 -9.15
CA ALA A 35 -1.78 -7.46 -10.15
C ALA A 35 -0.45 -7.04 -9.53
N VAL A 36 -0.43 -6.01 -8.68
CA VAL A 36 0.79 -5.50 -8.01
C VAL A 36 1.40 -6.57 -7.12
N ILE A 37 0.60 -7.23 -6.26
CA ILE A 37 1.09 -8.32 -5.40
C ILE A 37 1.63 -9.48 -6.24
N ARG A 38 0.97 -9.78 -7.36
CA ARG A 38 1.37 -10.88 -8.23
C ARG A 38 2.65 -10.55 -9.00
N ILE A 39 2.78 -9.34 -9.54
CA ILE A 39 3.98 -8.86 -10.22
C ILE A 39 5.15 -8.82 -9.24
N ALA A 40 4.96 -8.22 -8.05
CA ALA A 40 5.99 -8.14 -7.02
C ALA A 40 6.43 -9.54 -6.54
N GLY A 41 5.48 -10.45 -6.29
CA GLY A 41 5.82 -11.81 -5.87
C GLY A 41 6.50 -12.61 -6.99
N TRP A 42 6.12 -12.44 -8.26
CA TRP A 42 6.83 -13.06 -9.39
C TRP A 42 8.24 -12.49 -9.56
N ALA A 43 8.42 -11.18 -9.39
CA ALA A 43 9.74 -10.55 -9.41
C ALA A 43 10.66 -11.12 -8.32
N LEU A 44 10.14 -11.32 -7.10
CA LEU A 44 10.88 -11.96 -6.00
C LEU A 44 11.29 -13.41 -6.33
N ILE A 45 10.36 -14.20 -6.90
CA ILE A 45 10.65 -15.59 -7.30
C ILE A 45 11.71 -15.62 -8.40
N LEU A 46 11.60 -14.73 -9.40
CA LEU A 46 12.56 -14.65 -10.50
C LEU A 46 13.93 -14.21 -10.02
N ASP A 47 14.02 -13.23 -9.11
CA ASP A 47 15.28 -12.80 -8.52
C ASP A 47 15.97 -13.93 -7.74
N GLY A 48 15.20 -14.66 -6.93
CA GLY A 48 15.69 -15.87 -6.23
C GLY A 48 16.17 -16.95 -7.20
N ALA A 49 15.45 -17.17 -8.31
CA ALA A 49 15.84 -18.13 -9.34
C ALA A 49 17.12 -17.70 -10.09
N ILE A 50 17.25 -16.42 -10.43
CA ILE A 50 18.47 -15.88 -11.07
C ILE A 50 19.68 -16.07 -10.14
N LYS A 51 19.53 -15.76 -8.85
CA LYS A 51 20.59 -15.98 -7.85
C LYS A 51 20.94 -17.46 -7.68
N ALA A 52 19.97 -18.37 -7.75
CA ALA A 52 20.21 -19.80 -7.73
C ALA A 52 21.05 -20.25 -8.95
N VAL A 53 20.66 -19.83 -10.16
CA VAL A 53 21.37 -20.16 -11.40
C VAL A 53 22.77 -19.55 -11.42
N GLN A 54 22.92 -18.29 -11.01
CA GLN A 54 24.24 -17.64 -10.95
C GLN A 54 25.20 -18.34 -9.98
N ARG A 55 24.70 -18.84 -8.84
CA ARG A 55 25.52 -19.60 -7.88
C ARG A 55 25.92 -20.97 -8.43
N TYR A 56 25.00 -21.65 -9.13
CA TYR A 56 25.28 -22.90 -9.83
C TYR A 56 26.38 -22.73 -10.90
N LEU A 57 26.29 -21.67 -11.72
CA LEU A 57 27.27 -21.37 -12.76
C LEU A 57 28.66 -20.98 -12.20
N LYS A 58 28.72 -20.39 -11.00
CA LYS A 58 29.97 -20.08 -10.30
C LYS A 58 30.63 -21.30 -9.64
N GLY A 59 30.10 -22.50 -9.85
CA GLY A 59 30.66 -23.75 -9.33
C GLY A 59 30.48 -23.96 -7.83
N LYS A 60 29.69 -23.10 -7.18
CA LYS A 60 29.34 -23.24 -5.76
C LYS A 60 28.30 -24.34 -5.60
N ARG A 61 28.74 -25.47 -5.02
CA ARG A 61 27.93 -26.70 -4.85
C ARG A 61 27.63 -27.05 -3.39
N GLN A 62 28.06 -26.23 -2.43
CA GLN A 62 27.68 -26.43 -1.05
C GLN A 62 26.19 -26.14 -0.87
N MET A 63 25.49 -27.00 -0.12
CA MET A 63 24.07 -26.82 0.20
C MET A 63 23.82 -25.45 0.84
N GLU A 64 24.78 -24.95 1.61
CA GLU A 64 24.80 -23.65 2.30
C GLU A 64 24.58 -22.47 1.34
N ASP A 65 25.09 -22.56 0.10
CA ASP A 65 24.97 -21.50 -0.90
C ASP A 65 23.57 -21.41 -1.53
N PHE A 66 22.74 -22.46 -1.41
CA PHE A 66 21.40 -22.52 -1.96
C PHE A 66 20.28 -22.15 -0.97
N TYR A 67 20.56 -22.05 0.33
CA TYR A 67 19.53 -21.69 1.32
C TYR A 67 18.91 -20.31 1.05
N LEU A 68 19.74 -19.30 0.77
CA LEU A 68 19.28 -17.93 0.51
C LEU A 68 18.32 -17.84 -0.71
N PRO A 69 18.68 -18.32 -1.91
CA PRO A 69 17.78 -18.24 -3.05
C PRO A 69 16.52 -19.13 -2.90
N CYS A 70 16.63 -20.29 -2.26
CA CYS A 70 15.45 -21.11 -1.94
C CYS A 70 14.51 -20.40 -0.96
N ALA A 71 15.07 -19.75 0.07
CA ALA A 71 14.29 -18.96 1.01
C ALA A 71 13.63 -17.74 0.36
N GLU A 72 14.27 -17.09 -0.62
CA GLU A 72 13.67 -16.01 -1.40
C GLU A 72 12.48 -16.48 -2.26
N ILE A 73 12.58 -17.65 -2.90
CA ILE A 73 11.48 -18.24 -3.69
C ILE A 73 10.30 -18.61 -2.78
N ILE A 74 10.57 -19.27 -1.65
CA ILE A 74 9.55 -19.62 -0.65
C ILE A 74 8.95 -18.34 -0.07
N GLY A 75 9.79 -17.36 0.23
CA GLY A 75 9.41 -16.04 0.72
C GLY A 75 8.48 -15.31 -0.25
N GLY A 76 8.74 -15.38 -1.56
CA GLY A 76 7.86 -14.82 -2.60
C GLY A 76 6.47 -15.46 -2.60
N PHE A 77 6.39 -16.79 -2.42
CA PHE A 77 5.11 -17.50 -2.29
C PHE A 77 4.36 -17.13 -1.01
N VAL A 78 5.06 -17.12 0.13
CA VAL A 78 4.50 -16.74 1.43
C VAL A 78 4.03 -15.28 1.40
N PHE A 79 4.80 -14.38 0.80
CA PHE A 79 4.45 -12.98 0.63
C PHE A 79 3.11 -12.82 -0.12
N MET A 80 2.91 -13.54 -1.23
CA MET A 80 1.62 -13.50 -1.94
C MET A 80 0.45 -14.00 -1.08
N ALA A 81 0.65 -15.03 -0.26
CA ALA A 81 -0.37 -15.57 0.62
C ALA A 81 -0.70 -14.61 1.78
N VAL A 82 0.33 -14.09 2.44
CA VAL A 82 0.21 -13.13 3.54
C VAL A 82 -0.43 -11.83 3.07
N ALA A 83 -0.04 -11.31 1.90
CA ALA A 83 -0.62 -10.09 1.35
C ALA A 83 -2.14 -10.23 1.13
N ARG A 84 -2.61 -11.38 0.59
CA ARG A 84 -4.04 -11.66 0.45
C ARG A 84 -4.78 -11.71 1.79
N PHE A 85 -4.13 -12.22 2.83
CA PHE A 85 -4.69 -12.25 4.17
C PHE A 85 -4.79 -10.85 4.78
N LEU A 86 -3.72 -10.07 4.69
CA LEU A 86 -3.66 -8.69 5.20
C LEU A 86 -4.71 -7.78 4.56
N ILE A 87 -4.96 -7.92 3.25
CA ILE A 87 -5.98 -7.14 2.54
C ILE A 87 -7.39 -7.32 3.14
N LYS A 88 -7.68 -8.50 3.70
CA LYS A 88 -8.96 -8.78 4.36
C LYS A 88 -8.94 -8.42 5.84
N LEU A 89 -7.80 -8.58 6.49
CA LEU A 89 -7.65 -8.38 7.92
C LEU A 89 -7.61 -6.89 8.31
N ILE A 90 -6.90 -6.06 7.53
CA ILE A 90 -6.71 -4.64 7.83
C ILE A 90 -8.05 -3.88 7.90
N PRO A 91 -8.96 -3.97 6.91
CA PRO A 91 -10.25 -3.28 6.96
C PRO A 91 -11.10 -3.74 8.15
N LEU A 92 -11.02 -5.02 8.51
CA LEU A 92 -11.76 -5.58 9.64
C LEU A 92 -11.29 -4.95 10.97
N ALA A 93 -9.98 -4.89 11.19
CA ALA A 93 -9.41 -4.25 12.38
C ALA A 93 -9.73 -2.75 12.42
N VAL A 94 -9.59 -2.05 11.29
CA VAL A 94 -9.89 -0.62 11.19
C VAL A 94 -11.38 -0.35 11.45
N GLY A 95 -12.28 -1.14 10.87
CA GLY A 95 -13.73 -1.01 11.07
C GLY A 95 -14.13 -1.20 12.54
N LEU A 96 -13.56 -2.20 13.22
CA LEU A 96 -13.76 -2.43 14.65
C LEU A 96 -13.29 -1.25 15.50
N VAL A 97 -12.07 -0.76 15.24
CA VAL A 97 -11.51 0.39 15.96
C VAL A 97 -12.36 1.65 15.73
N LEU A 98 -12.84 1.90 14.51
CA LEU A 98 -13.70 3.05 14.21
C LEU A 98 -15.05 3.01 14.93
N ILE A 99 -15.64 1.83 15.09
CA ILE A 99 -16.86 1.67 15.89
C ILE A 99 -16.57 1.95 17.37
N ALA A 100 -15.49 1.39 17.91
CA ALA A 100 -15.08 1.64 19.30
C ALA A 100 -14.82 3.14 19.56
N LEU A 101 -14.14 3.82 18.62
CA LEU A 101 -13.92 5.27 18.66
C LEU A 101 -15.22 6.06 18.56
N GLY A 102 -16.17 5.62 17.72
CA GLY A 102 -17.50 6.21 17.62
C GLY A 102 -18.25 6.17 18.95
N VAL A 103 -18.25 5.00 19.62
CA VAL A 103 -18.86 4.81 20.95
C VAL A 103 -18.17 5.68 22.00
N TYR A 104 -16.84 5.73 22.00
CA TYR A 104 -16.08 6.55 22.95
C TYR A 104 -16.40 8.05 22.79
N LYS A 105 -16.32 8.58 21.56
CA LYS A 105 -16.67 9.97 21.25
C LYS A 105 -18.13 10.29 21.59
N GLY A 106 -19.04 9.34 21.39
CA GLY A 106 -20.46 9.49 21.72
C GLY A 106 -20.69 9.64 23.22
N LYS A 107 -19.99 8.84 24.05
CA LYS A 107 -19.99 8.99 25.51
C LYS A 107 -19.43 10.34 25.94
N THR A 108 -18.29 10.75 25.37
CA THR A 108 -17.68 12.06 25.64
C THR A 108 -18.60 13.23 25.26
N ALA A 109 -19.31 13.14 24.12
CA ALA A 109 -20.27 14.16 23.69
C ALA A 109 -21.48 14.28 24.64
N LEU A 110 -21.96 13.16 25.18
CA LEU A 110 -23.05 13.14 26.17
C LEU A 110 -22.61 13.69 27.54
N GLU A 111 -21.36 13.45 27.94
CA GLU A 111 -20.78 14.06 29.14
C GLU A 111 -20.58 15.57 28.96
N LEU A 112 -20.15 16.02 27.78
CA LEU A 112 -20.04 17.43 27.43
C LEU A 112 -21.40 18.14 27.41
N LYS A 113 -22.45 17.46 26.93
CA LYS A 113 -23.84 17.96 27.02
C LYS A 113 -24.28 18.20 28.48
N LYS A 114 -23.84 17.36 29.41
CA LYS A 114 -24.16 17.51 30.85
C LYS A 114 -23.34 18.62 31.53
N ARG A 115 -22.13 18.92 31.05
CA ARG A 115 -21.22 19.90 31.67
C ARG A 115 -21.18 21.27 31.00
N SER A 116 -21.59 21.42 29.74
CA SER A 116 -21.46 22.68 29.01
C SER A 116 -22.65 22.95 28.10
N ASN A 117 -23.21 24.16 28.22
CA ASN A 117 -24.34 24.67 27.45
C ASN A 117 -23.91 25.28 26.09
N ALA A 118 -22.79 24.82 25.52
CA ALA A 118 -22.21 25.37 24.29
C ALA A 118 -22.37 24.40 23.11
N GLY A 119 -22.72 24.93 21.93
CA GLY A 119 -23.05 24.18 20.70
C GLY A 119 -22.02 23.17 20.17
N GLN A 120 -20.86 23.04 20.82
CA GLN A 120 -19.83 22.04 20.53
C GLN A 120 -20.29 20.58 20.82
N TRP A 121 -21.29 20.38 21.70
CA TRP A 121 -21.83 19.04 21.96
C TRP A 121 -22.47 18.43 20.70
N MET A 122 -23.17 19.24 19.89
CA MET A 122 -23.78 18.78 18.63
C MET A 122 -22.71 18.39 17.61
N ILE A 123 -21.61 19.15 17.54
CA ILE A 123 -20.49 18.87 16.63
C ILE A 123 -19.80 17.56 17.01
N MET A 124 -19.51 17.32 18.30
CA MET A 124 -18.90 16.07 18.74
C MET A 124 -19.83 14.86 18.57
N LEU A 125 -21.14 15.04 18.76
CA LEU A 125 -22.13 13.99 18.58
C LEU A 125 -22.30 13.64 17.09
N ALA A 126 -22.32 14.65 16.21
CA ALA A 126 -22.30 14.44 14.76
C ALA A 126 -21.03 13.72 14.31
N LEU A 127 -19.86 14.06 14.87
CA LEU A 127 -18.58 13.42 14.55
C LEU A 127 -18.53 11.95 15.04
N SER A 128 -19.15 11.66 16.18
CA SER A 128 -19.31 10.29 16.72
C SER A 128 -20.19 9.44 15.81
N ILE A 129 -21.33 9.95 15.38
CA ILE A 129 -22.23 9.25 14.44
C ILE A 129 -21.52 9.03 13.10
N ALA A 130 -20.86 10.06 12.56
CA ALA A 130 -20.08 9.94 11.33
C ALA A 130 -19.00 8.85 11.44
N SER A 131 -18.24 8.83 12.53
CA SER A 131 -17.23 7.78 12.82
C SER A 131 -17.84 6.38 12.84
N ALA A 132 -19.00 6.21 13.49
CA ALA A 132 -19.68 4.92 13.58
C ALA A 132 -20.24 4.45 12.23
N VAL A 133 -20.83 5.36 11.44
CA VAL A 133 -21.35 5.06 10.10
C VAL A 133 -20.21 4.69 9.15
N ILE A 134 -19.08 5.42 9.21
CA ILE A 134 -17.88 5.10 8.43
C ILE A 134 -17.34 3.73 8.85
N GLY A 135 -17.23 3.44 10.16
CA GLY A 135 -16.80 2.13 10.65
C GLY A 135 -17.68 0.98 10.17
N LEU A 136 -19.00 1.16 10.18
CA LEU A 136 -19.95 0.17 9.68
C LEU A 136 -19.82 -0.02 8.16
N TYR A 137 -19.67 1.07 7.41
CA TYR A 137 -19.45 1.02 5.96
C TYR A 137 -18.17 0.23 5.60
N VAL A 138 -17.09 0.42 6.37
CA VAL A 138 -15.82 -0.32 6.21
C VAL A 138 -16.02 -1.82 6.46
N LEU A 139 -16.84 -2.21 7.44
CA LEU A 139 -17.12 -3.62 7.73
C LEU A 139 -18.05 -4.29 6.71
N LEU A 140 -19.05 -3.56 6.20
CA LEU A 140 -19.98 -4.07 5.18
C LEU A 140 -19.31 -4.17 3.80
N HIS A 141 -18.36 -3.29 3.52
CA HIS A 141 -17.64 -3.23 2.24
C HIS A 141 -16.12 -3.19 2.44
N PRO A 142 -15.50 -4.25 3.00
CA PRO A 142 -14.05 -4.29 3.25
C PRO A 142 -13.26 -4.19 1.94
N ASN A 143 -13.77 -4.81 0.88
CA ASN A 143 -13.18 -4.73 -0.46
C ASN A 143 -13.28 -3.31 -1.05
N GLY A 144 -14.38 -2.60 -0.79
CA GLY A 144 -14.59 -1.23 -1.28
C GLY A 144 -13.70 -0.22 -0.57
N PHE A 145 -13.52 -0.37 0.75
CA PHE A 145 -12.63 0.48 1.53
C PHE A 145 -11.18 0.36 1.06
N THR A 146 -10.66 -0.87 0.92
CA THR A 146 -9.29 -1.09 0.43
C THR A 146 -9.10 -0.49 -0.96
N GLN A 147 -10.09 -0.61 -1.85
CA GLN A 147 -10.04 -0.01 -3.17
C GLN A 147 -9.97 1.52 -3.15
N THR A 148 -10.74 2.16 -2.26
CA THR A 148 -10.71 3.62 -2.09
C THR A 148 -9.38 4.11 -1.54
N VAL A 149 -8.82 3.42 -0.54
CA VAL A 149 -7.50 3.74 0.01
C VAL A 149 -6.43 3.64 -1.07
N ILE A 150 -6.47 2.59 -1.89
CA ILE A 150 -5.52 2.41 -3.01
C ILE A 150 -5.67 3.49 -4.07
N ARG A 151 -6.90 3.94 -4.36
CA ARG A 151 -7.11 5.09 -5.28
C ARG A 151 -6.49 6.36 -4.72
N ILE A 152 -6.63 6.62 -3.42
CA ILE A 152 -6.02 7.78 -2.76
C ILE A 152 -4.49 7.68 -2.82
N LEU A 153 -3.92 6.51 -2.50
CA LEU A 153 -2.48 6.26 -2.59
C LEU A 153 -1.96 6.40 -4.04
N GLY A 154 -2.71 5.89 -5.02
CA GLY A 154 -2.38 6.06 -6.44
C GLY A 154 -2.41 7.53 -6.87
N GLY A 155 -3.37 8.30 -6.36
CA GLY A 155 -3.42 9.75 -6.55
C GLY A 155 -2.22 10.46 -5.92
N TYR A 156 -1.86 10.09 -4.69
CA TYR A 156 -0.68 10.61 -4.00
C TYR A 156 0.63 10.32 -4.77
N LEU A 157 0.77 9.10 -5.31
CA LEU A 157 1.91 8.73 -6.15
C LEU A 157 2.05 9.59 -7.41
N LEU A 158 0.92 9.97 -8.03
CA LEU A 158 0.94 10.89 -9.19
C LEU A 158 1.41 12.29 -8.81
N VAL A 159 1.06 12.75 -7.60
CA VAL A 159 1.54 14.04 -7.09
C VAL A 159 3.05 13.98 -6.84
N GLU A 160 3.56 12.92 -6.20
CA GLU A 160 5.02 12.73 -6.01
C GLU A 160 5.77 12.69 -7.35
N CYS A 161 5.24 11.98 -8.35
CA CYS A 161 5.86 11.98 -9.69
C CYS A 161 5.87 13.37 -10.34
N ALA A 162 4.84 14.18 -10.12
CA ALA A 162 4.79 15.55 -10.64
C ALA A 162 5.80 16.46 -9.92
N GLU A 163 5.98 16.29 -8.61
CA GLU A 163 6.97 17.01 -7.81
C GLU A 163 8.40 16.66 -8.23
N ASP A 164 8.71 15.36 -8.41
CA ASP A 164 10.01 14.91 -8.89
C ASP A 164 10.32 15.43 -10.29
N LEU A 165 9.32 15.50 -11.18
CA LEU A 165 9.47 16.07 -12.52
C LEU A 165 9.76 17.58 -12.47
N TYR A 166 9.08 18.30 -11.58
CA TYR A 166 9.30 19.73 -11.37
C TYR A 166 10.69 20.01 -10.80
N ALA A 167 11.14 19.23 -9.83
CA ALA A 167 12.48 19.32 -9.26
C ALA A 167 13.59 19.04 -10.30
N TYR A 168 13.38 18.04 -11.16
CA TYR A 168 14.30 17.75 -12.27
C TYR A 168 14.42 18.94 -13.25
N TRP A 169 13.30 19.61 -13.55
CA TRP A 169 13.29 20.76 -14.45
C TRP A 169 14.01 21.98 -13.84
N LEU A 170 13.91 22.17 -12.52
CA LEU A 170 14.62 23.22 -11.77
C LEU A 170 16.13 22.97 -11.63
N SER A 171 16.57 21.71 -11.68
CA SER A 171 18.00 21.34 -11.60
C SER A 171 18.77 21.51 -12.92
N LYS A 172 18.11 22.01 -13.96
CA LYS A 172 18.64 22.19 -15.31
C LYS A 172 18.90 23.66 -15.60
#